data_AF-A0A2R5LDI3-F1
#
_entry.id   AF-A0A2R5LDI3-F1
#
_cell.length_a   1.000
_cell.length_b   1.000
_cell.length_c   1.000
_cell.angle_alpha   90.00
_cell.angle_beta   90.00
_cell.angle_gamma   90.00
#
_symmetry.space_group_name_H-M   'P 1'
#
loop_
_entity.id
_entity.type
_entity.pdbx_description
1 polymer ?
#
loop_
_entity_poly.entity_id
_entity_poly.type
_entity_poly.pdbx_seq_one_letter_code
_entity_poly.pdbx_strand_id
1 'polypeptide(L)'
;RSLSSTELRLPFTGLTFCPTLNFVNQYEIHKNNRLVRRLRLRKLFADTTQENNNLRLPSTWIPNHSRDPALDLYIKQASIDILCSISQSSRDHLLSKRLYDIIKMLADRDDIIIKPADKRGSIAVWHR
;
A
#
# COMPACT_ATOMS: atom_id res chain seq x y z
N ARG A 1 5.60 -10.01 -33.49
CA ARG A 1 5.58 -8.56 -33.81
C ARG A 1 6.61 -7.86 -32.93
N SER A 2 7.38 -6.89 -33.45
CA SER A 2 8.30 -6.09 -32.63
C SER A 2 7.53 -5.12 -31.73
N LEU A 3 8.03 -4.90 -30.50
CA LEU A 3 7.48 -3.91 -29.58
C LEU A 3 7.76 -2.49 -30.09
N SER A 4 6.78 -1.59 -29.93
CA SER A 4 6.97 -0.17 -30.22
C SER A 4 7.99 0.46 -29.26
N SER A 5 8.64 1.55 -29.68
CA SER A 5 9.57 2.31 -28.82
C SER A 5 8.94 2.78 -27.51
N THR A 6 7.64 3.05 -27.50
CA THR A 6 6.88 3.41 -26.30
C THR A 6 6.62 2.20 -25.39
N GLU A 7 6.35 1.03 -25.97
CA GLU A 7 6.12 -0.22 -25.24
C GLU A 7 7.40 -0.71 -24.59
N LEU A 8 8.54 -0.55 -25.28
CA LEU A 8 9.86 -0.88 -24.76
C LEU A 8 10.26 0.02 -23.58
N ARG A 9 9.92 1.31 -23.61
CA ARG A 9 10.24 2.26 -22.53
C ARG A 9 9.41 2.04 -21.27
N LEU A 10 8.21 1.47 -21.40
CA LEU A 10 7.26 1.28 -20.31
C LEU A 10 7.86 0.49 -19.12
N PRO A 11 8.48 -0.68 -19.30
CA PRO A 11 9.11 -1.40 -18.19
C PRO A 11 10.31 -0.65 -17.59
N PHE A 12 11.07 0.11 -18.39
CA PHE A 12 12.19 0.91 -17.89
C PHE A 12 11.78 2.12 -17.04
N THR A 13 10.48 2.43 -16.93
CA THR A 13 9.99 3.43 -15.97
C THR A 13 10.16 3.01 -14.50
N GLY A 14 10.55 1.75 -14.24
CA GLY A 14 11.14 1.30 -12.97
C GLY A 14 10.20 1.43 -11.77
N LEU A 15 10.74 1.52 -10.55
CA LEU A 15 10.02 1.61 -9.27
C LEU A 15 9.08 2.82 -9.11
N THR A 16 9.06 3.75 -10.09
CA THR A 16 8.02 4.77 -10.26
C THR A 16 6.68 4.18 -10.74
N PHE A 17 6.72 2.94 -11.25
CA PHE A 17 5.60 2.10 -11.68
C PHE A 17 4.98 1.35 -10.50
N CYS A 18 4.48 2.08 -9.50
CA CYS A 18 3.43 1.53 -8.64
C CYS A 18 2.14 2.15 -9.15
N PRO A 19 1.27 1.42 -9.87
CA PRO A 19 -0.06 1.93 -10.18
C PRO A 19 -0.73 2.21 -8.84
N THR A 20 -0.76 3.49 -8.46
CA THR A 20 -1.48 3.94 -7.28
C THR A 20 -2.93 3.54 -7.53
N LEU A 21 -3.46 2.62 -6.71
CA LEU A 21 -4.85 2.17 -6.86
C LEU A 21 -5.74 3.41 -6.99
N ASN A 22 -6.75 3.39 -7.85
CA ASN A 22 -7.62 4.55 -8.07
C ASN A 22 -8.63 4.73 -6.93
N PHE A 23 -8.87 3.64 -6.20
CA PHE A 23 -9.78 3.57 -5.07
C PHE A 23 -8.99 3.16 -3.84
N VAL A 24 -9.39 3.67 -2.68
CA VAL A 24 -8.87 3.17 -1.43
C VAL A 24 -9.83 2.10 -0.95
N ASN A 25 -9.30 0.93 -0.62
CA ASN A 25 -10.08 -0.11 0.02
C ASN A 25 -10.31 0.28 1.49
N GLN A 26 -11.43 0.95 1.76
CA GLN A 26 -11.82 1.36 3.12
C GLN A 26 -11.87 0.16 4.07
N TYR A 27 -12.33 -1.00 3.58
CA TYR A 27 -12.36 -2.23 4.36
C TYR A 27 -10.97 -2.68 4.79
N GLU A 28 -9.95 -2.59 3.92
CA GLU A 28 -8.57 -2.90 4.30
C GLU A 28 -7.96 -1.90 5.29
N ILE A 29 -8.34 -0.62 5.20
CA ILE A 29 -7.93 0.39 6.17
C ILE A 29 -8.51 0.07 7.55
N HIS A 30 -9.82 -0.24 7.61
CA HIS A 30 -10.47 -0.64 8.85
C HIS A 30 -9.98 -1.99 9.39
N LYS A 31 -9.65 -2.94 8.50
CA LYS A 31 -9.08 -4.24 8.88
C LYS A 31 -7.68 -4.09 9.46
N ASN A 32 -6.90 -3.11 8.99
CA ASN A 32 -5.58 -2.79 9.52
C ASN A 32 -5.66 -2.00 10.83
N ASN A 33 -6.09 -2.67 11.90
CA ASN A 33 -6.09 -2.18 13.29
C ASN A 33 -4.70 -1.88 13.87
N ARG A 34 -3.64 -1.88 13.04
CA ARG A 34 -2.26 -1.66 13.48
C ARG A 34 -2.04 -0.27 14.05
N LEU A 35 -2.76 0.74 13.57
CA LEU A 35 -2.70 2.11 14.10
C LEU A 35 -3.39 2.19 15.47
N VAL A 36 -4.64 1.70 15.55
CA VAL A 36 -5.43 1.64 16.79
C VAL A 36 -4.67 0.89 17.88
N ARG A 37 -4.14 -0.29 17.53
CA ARG A 37 -3.29 -1.10 18.39
C ARG A 37 -2.08 -0.32 18.89
N ARG A 38 -1.33 0.35 18.00
CA ARG A 38 -0.15 1.12 18.38
C ARG A 38 -0.47 2.24 19.36
N LEU A 39 -1.54 2.98 19.13
CA LEU A 39 -1.98 4.06 20.03
C LEU A 39 -2.32 3.50 21.43
N ARG A 40 -3.11 2.42 21.48
CA ARG A 40 -3.49 1.79 22.75
C ARG A 40 -2.31 1.18 23.50
N LEU A 41 -1.40 0.50 22.80
CA LEU A 41 -0.19 -0.06 23.43
C LEU A 41 0.71 1.06 23.93
N ARG A 42 0.91 2.13 23.16
CA ARG A 42 1.73 3.27 23.58
C ARG A 42 1.18 3.94 24.83
N LYS A 43 -0.15 4.09 24.92
CA LYS A 43 -0.79 4.62 26.14
C LYS A 43 -0.68 3.66 27.32
N LEU A 44 -0.88 2.36 27.09
CA LEU A 44 -0.79 1.32 28.12
C LEU A 44 0.61 1.24 28.74
N PHE A 45 1.66 1.38 27.93
CA PHE A 45 3.05 1.27 28.36
C PHE A 45 3.75 2.64 28.49
N ALA A 46 3.00 3.74 28.56
CA ALA A 46 3.57 5.09 28.63
C ALA A 46 4.49 5.27 29.85
N ASP A 47 4.11 4.65 30.98
CA ASP A 47 4.84 4.73 32.25
C ASP A 47 5.87 3.59 32.41
N THR A 48 6.02 2.73 31.40
CA THR A 48 6.90 1.56 31.46
C THR A 48 8.23 1.87 30.77
N THR A 49 9.31 1.95 31.52
CA THR A 49 10.68 1.97 31.01
C THR A 49 11.10 0.55 30.62
N GLN A 50 10.67 0.08 29.45
CA GLN A 50 11.02 -1.26 28.97
C GLN A 50 12.47 -1.30 28.45
N GLU A 51 13.41 -1.65 29.33
CA GLU A 51 14.71 -2.24 28.96
C GLU A 51 14.53 -3.75 28.83
N ASN A 52 14.13 -4.26 27.66
CA ASN A 52 14.23 -5.70 27.40
C ASN A 52 14.27 -6.00 25.90
N ASN A 53 15.49 -6.18 25.39
CA ASN A 53 15.80 -6.55 24.01
C ASN A 53 15.62 -8.05 23.73
N ASN A 54 14.55 -8.65 24.27
CA ASN A 54 14.27 -10.05 24.02
C ASN A 54 13.44 -10.17 22.74
N LEU A 55 14.02 -10.83 21.72
CA LEU A 55 13.38 -11.11 20.43
C LEU A 55 12.20 -12.08 20.63
N ARG A 56 11.04 -11.52 20.97
CA ARG A 56 9.78 -12.25 21.08
C ARG A 56 8.98 -12.12 19.78
N LEU A 57 8.20 -13.16 19.47
CA LEU A 57 7.24 -13.11 18.36
C LEU A 57 6.28 -11.92 18.54
N PRO A 58 5.92 -11.23 17.44
CA PRO A 58 5.02 -10.08 17.51
C PRO A 58 3.63 -10.52 17.98
N SER A 59 3.19 -9.96 19.11
CA SER A 59 1.85 -10.21 19.66
C SER A 59 0.74 -9.62 18.77
N THR A 60 -0.39 -10.31 18.70
CA THR A 60 -1.65 -9.85 18.08
C THR A 60 -2.67 -9.32 19.09
N TRP A 61 -2.34 -9.32 20.40
CA TRP A 61 -3.22 -8.87 21.48
C TRP A 61 -3.44 -7.35 21.51
N ILE A 62 -4.67 -6.87 21.37
CA ILE A 62 -5.01 -5.43 21.36
C ILE A 62 -5.70 -5.09 22.68
N PRO A 63 -5.29 -4.02 23.39
CA PRO A 63 -5.99 -3.59 24.59
C PRO A 63 -7.46 -3.27 24.30
N ASN A 64 -8.32 -3.60 25.26
CA ASN A 64 -9.76 -3.42 25.21
C ASN A 64 -10.14 -1.96 24.90
N HIS A 65 -11.27 -1.75 24.24
CA HIS A 65 -11.90 -0.43 24.18
C HIS A 65 -12.35 -0.01 25.59
N SER A 66 -12.69 1.27 25.76
CA SER A 66 -13.24 1.86 26.99
C SER A 66 -12.30 2.03 28.19
N ARG A 67 -11.01 1.73 28.07
CA ARG A 67 -10.03 2.05 29.13
C ARG A 67 -9.73 3.55 29.22
N ASP A 68 -9.75 4.23 28.07
CA ASP A 68 -9.50 5.67 27.96
C ASP A 68 -10.48 6.28 26.95
N PRO A 69 -11.54 6.96 27.42
CA PRO A 69 -12.55 7.56 26.56
C PRO A 69 -11.98 8.64 25.62
N ALA A 70 -10.97 9.38 26.07
CA ALA A 70 -10.34 10.43 25.27
C ALA A 70 -9.53 9.82 24.11
N LEU A 71 -8.82 8.72 24.38
CA LEU A 71 -8.10 7.99 23.35
C LEU A 71 -9.05 7.37 22.31
N ASP A 72 -10.16 6.78 22.75
CA ASP A 72 -11.14 6.20 21.83
C ASP A 72 -11.82 7.28 20.96
N LEU A 73 -12.11 8.46 21.52
CA LEU A 73 -12.61 9.60 20.76
C LEU A 73 -11.60 10.09 19.73
N TYR A 74 -10.32 10.21 20.10
CA TYR A 74 -9.24 10.58 19.18
C TYR A 74 -9.10 9.57 18.04
N ILE A 75 -9.10 8.27 18.35
CA ILE A 75 -9.02 7.20 17.34
C ILE A 75 -10.17 7.32 16.35
N LYS A 76 -11.39 7.55 16.85
CA LYS A 76 -12.57 7.75 16.01
C LYS A 76 -12.41 8.96 15.09
N GLN A 77 -12.02 10.11 15.63
CA GLN A 77 -11.86 11.32 14.81
C GLN A 77 -10.74 11.16 13.77
N ALA A 78 -9.58 10.66 14.17
CA ALA A 78 -8.45 10.42 13.26
C ALA A 78 -8.83 9.45 12.13
N SER A 79 -9.63 8.43 12.42
CA SER A 79 -10.10 7.51 11.37
C SER A 79 -11.03 8.19 10.35
N ILE A 80 -11.88 9.13 10.80
CA ILE A 80 -12.73 9.94 9.92
C ILE A 80 -11.86 10.86 9.06
N ASP A 81 -10.90 11.57 9.66
CA ASP A 81 -10.03 12.51 8.96
C ASP A 81 -9.16 11.82 7.89
N ILE A 82 -8.68 10.60 8.18
CA ILE A 82 -7.94 9.79 7.20
C ILE A 82 -8.84 9.42 6.02
N LEU A 83 -10.09 9.00 6.26
CA LEU A 83 -11.02 8.67 5.20
C LEU A 83 -11.37 9.89 4.34
N CYS A 84 -11.56 11.05 4.96
CA CYS A 84 -11.82 12.32 4.27
C CYS A 84 -10.62 12.80 3.45
N SER A 85 -9.40 12.72 3.99
CA SER A 85 -8.20 13.14 3.25
C SER A 85 -7.91 12.24 2.05
N ILE A 86 -8.18 10.94 2.19
CA ILE A 86 -8.07 9.97 1.11
C ILE A 86 -9.08 10.24 -0.01
N SER A 87 -10.31 10.62 0.33
CA SER A 87 -11.35 10.90 -0.67
C SER A 87 -11.12 12.23 -1.39
N GLN A 88 -10.49 13.20 -0.72
CA GLN A 88 -10.16 14.52 -1.28
C GLN A 88 -8.85 14.54 -2.08
N SER A 89 -7.94 13.60 -1.84
CA SER A 89 -6.72 13.48 -2.64
C SER A 89 -7.10 12.99 -4.04
N SER A 90 -7.13 13.91 -5.01
CA SER A 90 -7.01 13.56 -6.42
C SER A 90 -5.67 12.84 -6.55
N ARG A 91 -5.71 11.51 -6.62
CA ARG A 91 -4.54 10.71 -6.95
C ARG A 91 -4.20 11.08 -8.38
N ASP A 92 -3.29 12.02 -8.55
CA ASP A 92 -2.65 12.26 -9.83
C ASP A 92 -2.13 10.92 -10.31
N HIS A 93 -2.74 10.39 -11.36
CA HIS A 93 -2.26 9.16 -11.96
C HIS A 93 -0.84 9.45 -12.39
N LEU A 94 0.13 8.75 -11.79
CA LEU A 94 1.52 8.73 -12.27
C LEU A 94 1.59 8.24 -13.73
N LEU A 95 0.50 7.65 -14.24
CA LEU A 95 0.33 7.17 -15.60
C LEU A 95 -0.67 8.03 -16.36
N SER A 96 -0.23 8.62 -17.47
CA SER A 96 -1.15 9.15 -18.48
C SER A 96 -2.09 8.06 -18.98
N LYS A 97 -3.35 8.40 -19.31
CA LYS A 97 -4.35 7.50 -19.90
C LYS A 97 -3.78 6.65 -21.04
N ARG A 98 -2.92 7.26 -21.87
CA ARG A 98 -2.22 6.60 -22.98
C ARG A 98 -1.34 5.44 -22.52
N LEU A 99 -0.62 5.56 -21.41
CA LEU A 99 0.20 4.48 -20.87
C LEU A 99 -0.66 3.35 -20.31
N TYR A 100 -1.79 3.69 -19.70
CA TYR A 100 -2.75 2.69 -19.22
C TYR A 100 -3.32 1.84 -20.37
N ASP A 101 -3.72 2.49 -21.47
CA ASP A 101 -4.23 1.81 -22.65
C ASP A 101 -3.16 0.89 -23.26
N ILE A 102 -1.89 1.32 -23.29
CA ILE A 102 -0.76 0.49 -23.75
C ILE A 102 -0.58 -0.73 -22.84
N ILE A 103 -0.63 -0.58 -21.52
CA ILE A 103 -0.49 -1.71 -20.58
C ILE A 103 -1.61 -2.72 -20.80
N LYS A 104 -2.85 -2.24 -20.94
CA LYS A 104 -4.01 -3.11 -21.18
C LYS A 104 -3.86 -3.87 -22.50
N MET A 105 -3.46 -3.18 -23.56
CA MET A 105 -3.19 -3.80 -24.86
C MET A 105 -2.04 -4.82 -24.80
N LEU A 106 -1.00 -4.58 -23.99
CA LEU A 106 0.11 -5.54 -23.81
C LEU A 106 -0.31 -6.74 -22.95
N ALA A 107 -1.22 -6.56 -21.99
CA ALA A 107 -1.74 -7.63 -21.15
C ALA A 107 -2.67 -8.58 -21.89
N ASP A 108 -3.44 -8.07 -22.86
CA ASP A 108 -4.36 -8.85 -23.69
C ASP A 108 -3.64 -9.65 -24.81
N ARG A 109 -2.30 -9.58 -24.89
CA ARG A 109 -1.51 -10.23 -25.94
C ARG A 109 -1.02 -11.62 -25.53
N ASP A 110 -1.42 -12.63 -26.31
CA ASP A 110 -1.01 -14.03 -26.10
C ASP A 110 0.48 -14.30 -26.40
N ASP A 111 1.16 -13.38 -27.12
CA ASP A 111 2.59 -13.50 -27.46
C ASP A 111 3.53 -12.96 -26.37
N ILE A 112 2.99 -12.43 -25.27
CA ILE A 112 3.74 -11.84 -24.16
C ILE A 112 3.42 -12.60 -22.87
N ILE A 113 4.46 -13.17 -22.25
CA ILE A 113 4.32 -13.83 -20.94
C ILE A 113 4.60 -12.81 -19.84
N ILE A 114 3.54 -12.33 -19.17
CA ILE A 114 3.67 -11.44 -18.00
C ILE A 114 3.76 -12.30 -16.74
N LYS A 115 4.89 -12.21 -16.02
CA LYS A 115 5.09 -12.90 -14.74
C LYS A 115 4.89 -11.93 -13.57
N PRO A 116 4.42 -12.40 -12.41
CA PRO A 116 4.41 -11.59 -11.20
C PRO A 116 5.84 -11.14 -10.87
N ALA A 117 5.98 -9.94 -10.31
CA ALA A 117 7.29 -9.41 -9.95
C ALA A 117 7.88 -10.23 -8.78
N ASP A 118 9.07 -10.79 -8.99
CA ASP A 118 9.85 -11.41 -7.92
C ASP A 118 10.50 -10.32 -7.04
N LYS A 119 11.00 -10.70 -5.86
CA LYS A 119 11.68 -9.78 -4.90
C LYS A 119 12.89 -9.02 -5.48
N ARG A 120 13.28 -9.28 -6.73
CA ARG A 120 14.35 -8.61 -7.46
C ARG A 120 13.76 -8.09 -8.78
N GLY A 121 13.51 -6.79 -8.87
CA GLY A 121 12.86 -6.14 -10.01
C GLY A 121 13.74 -5.99 -11.25
N SER A 122 14.27 -7.09 -11.79
CA SER A 122 14.99 -7.09 -13.06
C SER A 122 14.04 -7.36 -14.23
N ILE A 123 14.15 -6.55 -15.28
CA ILE A 123 13.39 -6.71 -16.52
C ILE A 123 14.32 -7.28 -17.58
N ALA A 124 13.93 -8.39 -18.22
CA ALA A 124 14.69 -8.99 -19.31
C ALA A 124 13.84 -9.00 -20.58
N VAL A 125 14.31 -8.32 -21.63
CA VAL A 125 13.70 -8.33 -22.97
C VAL A 125 14.55 -9.24 -23.84
N TRP A 126 13.94 -10.31 -24.34
CA TRP A 126 14.62 -11.30 -25.17
C TRP A 126 14.16 -11.13 -26.62
N HIS A 127 15.11 -10.92 -27.53
CA HIS A 127 14.84 -10.99 -28.96
C HIS A 127 14.99 -12.46 -29.41
N ARG A 128 14.03 -12.94 -30.21
CA ARG A 128 14.22 -14.17 -30.99
C ARG A 128 15.03 -13.86 -32.24
#